data_AF-A0A952AP41-F1
#
_entry.id   AF-A0A952AP41-F1
#
_cell.length_a   1.000
_cell.length_b   1.000
_cell.length_c   1.000
_cell.angle_alpha   90.00
_cell.angle_beta   90.00
_cell.angle_gamma   90.00
#
_symmetry.space_group_name_H-M   'P 1'
#
loop_
_entity.id
_entity.type
_entity.pdbx_description
1 polymer ?
#
loop_
_entity_poly.entity_id
_entity_poly.type
_entity_poly.pdbx_seq_one_letter_code
_entity_poly.pdbx_strand_id
1 'polypeptide(L)'
;MPYVITCGDEGVQINEGTRLGIVGAGFRVPHLPKVIKALKKVLGEELAVASSEENNWIKQALDLSDWDQVNAMMEQHVEAMADREGLLYAGMLPFTDPRQLKHDIKGHMVRPQGIHIATKISFTLAGGEQKYHLGCFVISAEWVSSVPQEVAEEVILTQVKFYRSLVKKPLQFTFEETGSLDEKIVAKNKAVIEDILKNYQQPML
;
A
#
# COMPACT_ATOMS: atom_id res chain seq x y z
N MET A 1 7.40 11.49 -12.08
CA MET A 1 7.68 10.04 -12.02
C MET A 1 6.34 9.31 -11.94
N PRO A 2 6.19 8.15 -12.56
CA PRO A 2 4.95 7.38 -12.51
C PRO A 2 4.65 6.93 -11.07
N TYR A 3 3.38 7.02 -10.67
CA TYR A 3 2.90 6.45 -9.42
C TYR A 3 2.52 4.98 -9.62
N VAL A 4 2.94 4.11 -8.69
CA VAL A 4 2.61 2.68 -8.74
C VAL A 4 2.04 2.20 -7.42
N ILE A 5 0.82 1.69 -7.46
CA ILE A 5 0.19 0.99 -6.35
C ILE A 5 0.84 -0.38 -6.20
N THR A 6 1.28 -0.70 -5.00
CA THR A 6 1.88 -1.99 -4.64
C THR A 6 1.37 -2.44 -3.30
N CYS A 7 1.64 -3.69 -2.90
CA CYS A 7 1.48 -4.08 -1.50
C CYS A 7 2.32 -3.18 -0.60
N GLY A 8 1.79 -2.73 0.53
CA GLY A 8 2.52 -2.01 1.58
C GLY A 8 3.53 -2.86 2.38
N ASP A 9 3.92 -4.03 1.88
CA ASP A 9 4.93 -4.92 2.49
C ASP A 9 6.31 -4.24 2.56
N GLU A 10 7.04 -4.40 3.66
CA GLU A 10 8.34 -3.77 3.88
C GLU A 10 9.43 -4.24 2.88
N GLY A 11 9.21 -5.39 2.27
CA GLY A 11 10.09 -5.96 1.26
C GLY A 11 9.93 -5.34 -0.12
N VAL A 12 8.84 -4.64 -0.42
CA VAL A 12 8.66 -4.01 -1.73
C VAL A 12 9.57 -2.78 -1.83
N GLN A 13 10.49 -2.78 -2.78
CA GLN A 13 11.30 -1.62 -3.12
C GLN A 13 11.06 -1.21 -4.57
N ILE A 14 10.73 0.07 -4.78
CA ILE A 14 10.63 0.70 -6.09
C ILE A 14 11.88 1.55 -6.33
N ASN A 15 12.64 1.19 -7.36
CA ASN A 15 13.86 1.86 -7.77
C ASN A 15 13.57 2.99 -8.77
N GLU A 16 12.56 2.79 -9.63
CA GLU A 16 12.08 3.80 -10.58
C GLU A 16 10.55 3.84 -10.51
N GLY A 17 10.00 5.04 -10.30
CA GLY A 17 8.60 5.28 -9.94
C GLY A 17 8.43 5.70 -8.49
N THR A 18 7.20 6.03 -8.09
CA THR A 18 6.83 6.43 -6.74
C THR A 18 5.79 5.47 -6.18
N ARG A 19 6.13 4.78 -5.10
CA ARG A 19 5.31 3.72 -4.53
C ARG A 19 4.13 4.30 -3.75
N LEU A 20 2.95 3.79 -4.04
CA LEU A 20 1.74 3.94 -3.24
C LEU A 20 1.45 2.61 -2.54
N GLY A 21 1.56 2.57 -1.22
CA GLY A 21 1.41 1.33 -0.43
C GLY A 21 -0.06 1.06 -0.09
N ILE A 22 -0.65 0.02 -0.67
CA ILE A 22 -1.98 -0.47 -0.30
C ILE A 22 -1.91 -1.98 -0.13
N VAL A 23 -2.39 -2.53 1.00
CA VAL A 23 -2.33 -3.97 1.25
C VAL A 23 -2.88 -4.78 0.05
N GLY A 24 -2.16 -5.84 -0.36
CA GLY A 24 -2.55 -6.66 -1.52
C GLY A 24 -2.65 -5.89 -2.84
N ALA A 25 -1.95 -4.75 -2.96
CA ALA A 25 -2.10 -3.78 -4.04
C ALA A 25 -3.55 -3.30 -4.25
N GLY A 26 -4.40 -3.39 -3.22
CA GLY A 26 -5.81 -3.02 -3.26
C GLY A 26 -6.79 -4.19 -3.41
N PHE A 27 -6.33 -5.42 -3.69
CA PHE A 27 -7.22 -6.57 -3.83
C PHE A 27 -8.11 -6.76 -2.59
N ARG A 28 -9.43 -6.78 -2.76
CA ARG A 28 -10.42 -6.93 -1.66
C ARG A 28 -10.27 -5.92 -0.51
N VAL A 29 -9.59 -4.79 -0.72
CA VAL A 29 -9.61 -3.68 0.22
C VAL A 29 -10.99 -2.99 0.13
N PRO A 30 -11.67 -2.72 1.26
CA PRO A 30 -12.98 -2.09 1.24
C PRO A 30 -12.91 -0.73 0.55
N HIS A 31 -13.98 -0.34 -0.14
CA HIS A 31 -14.09 0.96 -0.83
C HIS A 31 -12.97 1.31 -1.82
N LEU A 32 -12.21 0.33 -2.32
CA LEU A 32 -11.09 0.56 -3.24
C LEU A 32 -11.43 1.51 -4.41
N PRO A 33 -12.59 1.42 -5.10
CA PRO A 33 -12.92 2.36 -6.18
C PRO A 33 -12.95 3.83 -5.72
N LYS A 34 -13.37 4.10 -4.48
CA LYS A 34 -13.37 5.46 -3.91
C LYS A 34 -11.94 5.93 -3.62
N VAL A 35 -11.09 5.02 -3.13
CA VAL A 35 -9.67 5.28 -2.87
C VAL A 35 -8.95 5.61 -4.18
N ILE A 36 -9.12 4.80 -5.23
CA ILE A 36 -8.50 5.03 -6.54
C ILE A 36 -8.99 6.34 -7.15
N LYS A 37 -10.29 6.63 -7.11
CA LYS A 37 -10.83 7.90 -7.58
C LYS A 37 -10.24 9.10 -6.82
N ALA A 38 -10.07 8.99 -5.51
CA ALA A 38 -9.47 10.04 -4.70
C ALA A 38 -7.97 10.20 -5.00
N LEU A 39 -7.22 9.11 -5.15
CA LEU A 39 -5.82 9.13 -5.57
C LEU A 39 -5.65 9.77 -6.94
N LYS A 40 -6.48 9.41 -7.93
CA LYS A 40 -6.44 10.02 -9.28
C LYS A 40 -6.68 11.53 -9.24
N LYS A 41 -7.61 11.98 -8.40
CA LYS A 41 -7.87 13.41 -8.19
C LYS A 41 -6.67 14.15 -7.57
N VAL A 42 -5.93 13.50 -6.68
CA VAL A 42 -4.82 14.12 -5.92
C VAL A 42 -3.50 14.06 -6.70
N LEU A 43 -3.23 12.96 -7.41
CA LEU A 43 -1.94 12.64 -8.00
C LEU A 43 -1.94 12.62 -9.54
N GLY A 44 -3.11 12.67 -10.17
CA GLY A 44 -3.30 12.54 -11.62
C GLY A 44 -3.91 11.22 -12.05
N GLU A 45 -4.46 11.18 -13.26
CA GLU A 45 -5.26 10.04 -13.77
C GLU A 45 -4.40 8.79 -14.08
N GLU A 46 -3.12 8.96 -14.39
CA GLU A 46 -2.22 7.87 -14.77
C GLU A 46 -1.58 7.23 -13.53
N LEU A 47 -2.27 6.23 -12.99
CA LEU A 47 -1.78 5.40 -11.90
C LEU A 47 -1.51 3.99 -12.41
N ALA A 48 -0.32 3.47 -12.11
CA ALA A 48 0.03 2.08 -12.34
C ALA A 48 -0.25 1.23 -11.09
N VAL A 49 -0.28 -0.10 -11.27
CA VAL A 49 -0.35 -1.08 -10.18
C VAL A 49 0.54 -2.27 -10.50
N ALA A 50 1.25 -2.78 -9.50
CA ALA A 50 2.10 -3.96 -9.63
C ALA A 50 1.73 -5.03 -8.59
N SER A 51 1.79 -6.30 -9.02
CA SER A 51 1.76 -7.44 -8.11
C SER A 51 3.12 -7.62 -7.44
N SER A 52 3.16 -8.41 -6.37
CA SER A 52 4.39 -8.74 -5.66
C SER A 52 4.39 -10.22 -5.28
N GLU A 53 5.54 -10.87 -5.36
CA GLU A 53 5.71 -12.23 -4.85
C GLU A 53 5.51 -12.29 -3.32
N GLU A 54 5.15 -13.47 -2.83
CA GLU A 54 4.89 -13.78 -1.41
C GLU A 54 3.93 -12.80 -0.71
N ASN A 55 2.82 -12.50 -1.37
CA ASN A 55 1.84 -11.58 -0.81
C ASN A 55 0.98 -12.23 0.29
N ASN A 56 1.27 -11.92 1.56
CA ASN A 56 0.54 -12.47 2.70
C ASN A 56 -0.96 -12.12 2.72
N TRP A 57 -1.36 -11.00 2.12
CA TRP A 57 -2.77 -10.60 2.08
C TRP A 57 -3.56 -11.50 1.14
N ILE A 58 -3.05 -11.76 -0.06
CA ILE A 58 -3.64 -12.73 -0.99
C ILE A 58 -3.72 -14.11 -0.35
N LYS A 59 -2.62 -14.54 0.28
CA LYS A 59 -2.56 -15.83 0.96
C LYS A 59 -3.69 -16.00 1.97
N GLN A 60 -3.90 -15.01 2.85
CA GLN A 60 -4.96 -15.05 3.85
C GLN A 60 -6.36 -14.86 3.25
N ALA A 61 -6.53 -13.92 2.30
CA ALA A 61 -7.82 -13.59 1.72
C ALA A 61 -8.40 -14.73 0.86
N LEU A 62 -7.55 -15.60 0.33
CA LEU A 62 -7.92 -16.74 -0.50
C LEU A 62 -7.68 -18.10 0.16
N ASP A 63 -7.21 -18.13 1.42
CA ASP A 63 -6.90 -19.35 2.18
C ASP A 63 -5.95 -20.30 1.42
N LEU A 64 -4.85 -19.73 0.89
CA LEU A 64 -3.86 -20.47 0.10
C LEU A 64 -2.70 -20.94 0.98
N SER A 65 -2.21 -22.15 0.73
CA SER A 65 -1.08 -22.74 1.47
C SER A 65 0.25 -22.64 0.73
N ASP A 66 0.22 -22.61 -0.60
CA ASP A 66 1.38 -22.67 -1.49
C ASP A 66 1.74 -21.31 -2.11
N TRP A 67 3.03 -20.98 -2.17
CA TRP A 67 3.48 -19.67 -2.64
C TRP A 67 3.41 -19.50 -4.16
N ASP A 68 3.54 -20.56 -4.95
CA ASP A 68 3.35 -20.48 -6.40
C ASP A 68 1.90 -20.15 -6.73
N GLN A 69 0.96 -20.78 -6.01
CA GLN A 69 -0.46 -20.44 -6.09
C GLN A 69 -0.73 -18.99 -5.66
N VAL A 70 -0.14 -18.53 -4.57
CA VAL A 70 -0.29 -17.14 -4.10
C VAL A 70 0.21 -16.16 -5.16
N ASN A 71 1.37 -16.41 -5.76
CA ASN A 71 1.97 -15.54 -6.76
C ASN A 71 1.07 -15.47 -8.01
N ALA A 72 0.62 -16.62 -8.52
CA ALA A 72 -0.30 -16.69 -9.65
C ALA A 72 -1.63 -15.96 -9.38
N MET A 73 -2.20 -16.15 -8.19
CA MET A 73 -3.45 -15.48 -7.80
C MET A 73 -3.26 -13.98 -7.59
N MET A 74 -2.12 -13.55 -7.05
CA MET A 74 -1.80 -12.12 -6.91
C MET A 74 -1.72 -11.45 -8.28
N GLU A 75 -1.00 -12.02 -9.23
CA GLU A 75 -0.91 -11.49 -10.60
C GLU A 75 -2.28 -11.41 -11.26
N GLN A 76 -3.01 -12.54 -11.33
CA GLN A 76 -4.31 -12.60 -12.00
C GLN A 76 -5.34 -11.63 -11.40
N HIS A 77 -5.44 -11.56 -10.07
CA HIS A 77 -6.44 -10.71 -9.43
C HIS A 77 -6.08 -9.23 -9.45
N VAL A 78 -4.80 -8.88 -9.40
CA VAL A 78 -4.36 -7.49 -9.51
C VAL A 78 -4.51 -6.99 -10.93
N GLU A 79 -4.19 -7.79 -11.94
CA GLU A 79 -4.40 -7.44 -13.34
C GLU A 79 -5.89 -7.20 -13.63
N ALA A 80 -6.76 -8.14 -13.23
CA ALA A 80 -8.21 -7.98 -13.41
C ALA A 80 -8.79 -6.77 -12.64
N MET A 81 -8.21 -6.45 -11.48
CA MET A 81 -8.57 -5.25 -10.73
C MET A 81 -8.06 -3.98 -11.43
N ALA A 82 -6.87 -4.00 -12.01
CA ALA A 82 -6.33 -2.88 -12.78
C ALA A 82 -7.26 -2.53 -13.95
N ASP A 83 -7.70 -3.54 -14.71
CA ASP A 83 -8.64 -3.35 -15.82
C ASP A 83 -9.96 -2.73 -15.36
N ARG A 84 -10.53 -3.23 -14.24
CA ARG A 84 -11.80 -2.74 -13.70
C ARG A 84 -11.74 -1.28 -13.25
N GLU A 85 -10.62 -0.87 -12.67
CA GLU A 85 -10.45 0.46 -12.07
C GLU A 85 -9.75 1.46 -13.02
N GLY A 86 -9.41 1.01 -14.24
CA GLY A 86 -8.69 1.78 -15.25
C GLY A 86 -7.30 2.19 -14.79
N LEU A 87 -6.54 1.25 -14.23
CA LEU A 87 -5.14 1.40 -13.84
C LEU A 87 -4.22 0.72 -14.87
N LEU A 88 -2.97 1.15 -14.92
CA LEU A 88 -1.94 0.54 -15.76
C LEU A 88 -1.29 -0.65 -15.04
N TYR A 89 -1.54 -1.89 -15.47
CA TYR A 89 -0.89 -3.05 -14.87
C TYR A 89 0.59 -3.15 -15.27
N ALA A 90 1.49 -2.94 -14.31
CA ALA A 90 2.92 -2.88 -14.54
C ALA A 90 3.58 -4.27 -14.65
N GLY A 91 3.06 -5.27 -13.94
CA GLY A 91 3.63 -6.62 -13.83
C GLY A 91 3.87 -7.03 -12.38
N MET A 92 4.67 -8.07 -12.17
CA MET A 92 4.99 -8.65 -10.86
C MET A 92 6.41 -8.30 -10.39
N LEU A 93 6.53 -7.87 -9.13
CA LEU A 93 7.78 -7.60 -8.44
C LEU A 93 8.38 -8.92 -7.87
N PRO A 94 9.56 -9.35 -8.32
CA PRO A 94 10.15 -10.63 -7.94
C PRO A 94 11.12 -10.56 -6.75
N PHE A 95 11.42 -11.69 -6.10
CA PHE A 95 12.56 -11.88 -5.18
C PHE A 95 13.89 -12.09 -5.94
N THR A 96 14.25 -11.14 -6.80
CA THR A 96 15.51 -11.12 -7.54
C THR A 96 16.05 -9.70 -7.63
N ASP A 97 17.13 -9.47 -8.37
CA ASP A 97 17.58 -8.12 -8.70
C ASP A 97 16.44 -7.24 -9.29
N PRO A 98 16.49 -5.91 -9.12
CA PRO A 98 15.46 -4.99 -9.60
C PRO A 98 15.11 -5.21 -11.06
N ARG A 99 13.85 -5.57 -11.33
CA ARG A 99 13.37 -5.86 -12.67
C ARG A 99 12.69 -4.64 -13.28
N GLN A 100 12.98 -4.36 -14.54
CA GLN A 100 12.19 -3.42 -15.32
C GLN A 100 10.82 -4.04 -15.62
N LEU A 101 9.78 -3.39 -15.14
CA LEU A 101 8.38 -3.70 -15.42
C LEU A 101 7.88 -2.77 -16.56
N LYS A 102 6.56 -2.76 -16.80
CA LYS A 102 5.93 -1.83 -17.75
C LYS A 102 5.78 -0.43 -17.11
N HIS A 103 5.46 0.56 -17.96
CA HIS A 103 5.11 1.94 -17.54
C HIS A 103 6.21 2.64 -16.72
N ASP A 104 7.47 2.43 -17.10
CA ASP A 104 8.66 3.03 -16.48
C ASP A 104 8.79 2.73 -14.97
N ILE A 105 8.25 1.59 -14.53
CA ILE A 105 8.40 1.09 -13.16
C ILE A 105 9.53 0.07 -13.10
N LYS A 106 10.41 0.23 -12.10
CA LYS A 106 11.45 -0.74 -11.77
C LYS A 106 11.45 -1.04 -10.29
N GLY A 107 11.48 -2.31 -9.91
CA GLY A 107 11.48 -2.71 -8.51
C GLY A 107 11.63 -4.20 -8.31
N HIS A 108 11.61 -4.60 -7.04
CA HIS A 108 11.77 -5.98 -6.58
C HIS A 108 11.36 -6.14 -5.11
N MET A 109 11.43 -7.37 -4.62
CA MET A 109 11.30 -7.74 -3.22
C MET A 109 12.69 -7.91 -2.58
N VAL A 110 12.95 -7.24 -1.45
CA VAL A 110 14.29 -7.21 -0.79
C VAL A 110 14.36 -7.82 0.60
N ARG A 111 13.23 -8.24 1.19
CA ARG A 111 13.28 -8.95 2.47
C ARG A 111 13.61 -10.43 2.24
N PRO A 112 14.13 -11.15 3.25
CA PRO A 112 14.17 -12.61 3.17
C PRO A 112 12.76 -13.19 3.02
N GLN A 113 12.65 -14.25 2.21
CA GLN A 113 11.40 -14.98 2.00
C GLN A 113 10.81 -15.46 3.33
N GLY A 114 9.50 -15.28 3.51
CA GLY A 114 8.76 -15.68 4.71
C GLY A 114 9.11 -14.98 6.03
N ILE A 115 10.00 -13.96 6.04
CA ILE A 115 10.42 -13.27 7.27
C ILE A 115 9.99 -11.80 7.25
N HIS A 116 9.21 -11.40 8.25
CA HIS A 116 8.90 -10.00 8.50
C HIS A 116 9.78 -9.41 9.60
N ILE A 117 10.42 -8.28 9.31
CA ILE A 117 11.26 -7.53 10.25
C ILE A 117 10.68 -6.15 10.60
N ALA A 118 9.48 -5.84 10.09
CA ALA A 118 8.88 -4.55 10.27
C ALA A 118 8.64 -4.21 11.75
N THR A 119 9.01 -2.99 12.12
CA THR A 119 8.79 -2.46 13.49
C THR A 119 7.84 -1.26 13.48
N LYS A 120 7.48 -0.76 12.29
CA LYS A 120 6.65 0.43 12.10
C LYS A 120 5.68 0.27 10.94
N ILE A 121 4.64 1.08 10.97
CA ILE A 121 3.84 1.42 9.80
C ILE A 121 4.10 2.90 9.49
N SER A 122 4.57 3.17 8.28
CA SER A 122 4.75 4.53 7.76
C SER A 122 3.55 4.92 6.91
N PHE A 123 2.87 6.01 7.28
CA PHE A 123 1.81 6.61 6.49
C PHE A 123 2.40 7.66 5.55
N THR A 124 2.25 7.51 4.25
CA THR A 124 2.65 8.55 3.29
C THR A 124 1.51 9.54 3.11
N LEU A 125 1.81 10.82 3.29
CA LEU A 125 0.79 11.88 3.28
C LEU A 125 0.97 12.86 2.12
N ALA A 126 2.10 12.78 1.43
CA ALA A 126 2.57 13.80 0.50
C ALA A 126 2.83 13.27 -0.92
N GLY A 127 2.20 12.16 -1.30
CA GLY A 127 2.32 11.60 -2.65
C GLY A 127 3.29 10.43 -2.71
N GLY A 128 3.05 9.41 -1.88
CA GLY A 128 3.78 8.14 -1.87
C GLY A 128 5.13 8.16 -1.14
N GLU A 129 5.81 7.02 -1.18
CA GLU A 129 7.10 6.79 -0.53
C GLU A 129 8.21 7.55 -1.27
N GLN A 130 8.82 8.55 -0.61
CA GLN A 130 9.95 9.32 -1.15
C GLN A 130 11.29 8.68 -0.81
N LYS A 131 11.35 7.98 0.34
CA LYS A 131 12.53 7.25 0.77
C LYS A 131 12.15 5.83 1.09
N TYR A 132 12.88 4.86 0.53
CA TYR A 132 12.67 3.47 0.88
C TYR A 132 12.93 3.23 2.37
N HIS A 133 11.93 2.68 3.08
CA HIS A 133 12.00 2.38 4.51
C HIS A 133 12.07 0.87 4.77
N LEU A 134 13.27 0.29 4.74
CA LEU A 134 13.44 -1.09 5.21
C LEU A 134 12.95 -1.23 6.65
N GLY A 135 12.13 -2.25 6.92
CA GLY A 135 11.56 -2.49 8.24
C GLY A 135 10.34 -1.62 8.58
N CYS A 136 9.71 -1.01 7.58
CA CYS A 136 8.41 -0.35 7.71
C CYS A 136 7.41 -0.93 6.72
N PHE A 137 6.22 -1.28 7.20
CA PHE A 137 5.07 -1.38 6.30
C PHE A 137 4.68 0.02 5.83
N VAL A 138 4.16 0.15 4.62
CA VAL A 138 3.80 1.44 4.01
C VAL A 138 2.29 1.48 3.77
N ILE A 139 1.63 2.53 4.22
CA ILE A 139 0.23 2.82 3.91
C ILE A 139 0.13 4.20 3.26
N SER A 140 -0.30 4.22 2.00
CA SER A 140 -0.64 5.44 1.28
C SER A 140 -1.89 6.08 1.87
N ALA A 141 -1.74 7.31 2.35
CA ALA A 141 -2.78 8.07 3.04
C ALA A 141 -2.97 9.50 2.47
N GLU A 142 -2.34 9.82 1.33
CA GLU A 142 -2.49 11.13 0.68
C GLU A 142 -3.91 11.46 0.16
N TRP A 143 -4.83 10.50 0.21
CA TRP A 143 -6.21 10.62 -0.29
C TRP A 143 -7.27 10.77 0.80
N VAL A 144 -6.93 10.53 2.07
CA VAL A 144 -7.94 10.31 3.13
C VAL A 144 -8.83 11.53 3.40
N SER A 145 -8.30 12.75 3.24
CA SER A 145 -9.11 13.97 3.39
C SER A 145 -10.05 14.25 2.21
N SER A 146 -9.97 13.45 1.14
CA SER A 146 -10.81 13.59 -0.06
C SER A 146 -12.01 12.64 -0.09
N VAL A 147 -12.22 11.86 0.96
CA VAL A 147 -13.34 10.92 1.09
C VAL A 147 -14.09 11.14 2.41
N PRO A 148 -15.31 10.56 2.58
CA PRO A 148 -15.97 10.52 3.88
C PRO A 148 -15.10 9.84 4.94
N GLN A 149 -15.19 10.31 6.17
CA GLN A 149 -14.35 9.84 7.29
C GLN A 149 -14.50 8.34 7.54
N GLU A 150 -15.72 7.81 7.42
CA GLU A 150 -16.01 6.39 7.63
C GLU A 150 -15.31 5.51 6.59
N VAL A 151 -15.19 6.00 5.35
CA VAL A 151 -14.46 5.31 4.28
C VAL A 151 -12.96 5.31 4.57
N ALA A 152 -12.40 6.45 4.98
CA ALA A 152 -11.00 6.55 5.35
C ALA A 152 -10.68 5.60 6.52
N GLU A 153 -11.52 5.62 7.55
CA GLU A 153 -11.35 4.78 8.74
C GLU A 153 -11.37 3.28 8.40
N GLU A 154 -12.39 2.81 7.66
CA GLU A 154 -12.52 1.39 7.34
C GLU A 154 -11.31 0.88 6.54
N VAL A 155 -10.85 1.64 5.55
CA VAL A 155 -9.69 1.29 4.71
C VAL A 155 -8.39 1.30 5.51
N ILE A 156 -8.14 2.35 6.29
CA ILE A 156 -6.90 2.49 7.07
C ILE A 156 -6.82 1.42 8.15
N LEU A 157 -7.91 1.21 8.92
CA LEU A 157 -7.92 0.22 9.98
C LEU A 157 -7.85 -1.22 9.46
N THR A 158 -8.40 -1.51 8.28
CA THR A 158 -8.23 -2.82 7.63
C THR A 158 -6.75 -3.14 7.41
N GLN A 159 -5.99 -2.19 6.87
CA GLN A 159 -4.56 -2.34 6.61
C GLN A 159 -3.76 -2.42 7.91
N VAL A 160 -4.02 -1.54 8.87
CA VAL A 160 -3.34 -1.53 10.17
C VAL A 160 -3.55 -2.84 10.93
N LYS A 161 -4.78 -3.36 10.98
CA LYS A 161 -5.11 -4.63 11.64
C LYS A 161 -4.38 -5.79 10.98
N PHE A 162 -4.33 -5.82 9.65
CA PHE A 162 -3.59 -6.84 8.92
C PHE A 162 -2.09 -6.79 9.19
N TYR A 163 -1.44 -5.62 9.07
CA TYR A 163 -0.01 -5.54 9.34
C TYR A 163 0.35 -5.90 10.78
N ARG A 164 -0.51 -5.55 11.76
CA ARG A 164 -0.37 -5.99 13.14
C ARG A 164 -0.57 -7.50 13.32
N SER A 165 -1.34 -8.19 12.48
CA SER A 165 -1.49 -9.64 12.57
C SER A 165 -0.26 -10.39 12.04
N LEU A 166 0.48 -9.78 11.10
CA LEU A 166 1.70 -10.36 10.54
C LEU A 166 2.87 -10.36 11.53
N VAL A 167 2.94 -9.38 12.43
CA VAL A 167 4.04 -9.25 13.39
C VAL A 167 3.56 -9.42 14.82
N LYS A 168 4.28 -10.22 15.61
CA LYS A 168 3.95 -10.48 17.03
C LYS A 168 4.37 -9.35 17.98
N LYS A 169 4.58 -8.13 17.47
CA LYS A 169 5.12 -7.00 18.22
C LYS A 169 4.29 -5.74 17.94
N PRO A 170 4.19 -4.80 18.90
CA PRO A 170 3.56 -3.51 18.63
C PRO A 170 4.29 -2.76 17.51
N LEU A 171 3.53 -2.32 16.50
CA LEU A 171 4.03 -1.47 15.43
C LEU A 171 3.90 0.00 15.84
N GLN A 172 5.00 0.75 15.72
CA GLN A 172 4.97 2.20 15.86
C GLN A 172 4.38 2.85 14.60
N PHE A 173 3.71 3.99 14.76
CA PHE A 173 3.19 4.75 13.63
C PHE A 173 4.10 5.93 13.34
N THR A 174 4.46 6.11 12.07
CA THR A 174 5.25 7.23 11.57
C THR A 174 4.56 7.88 10.37
N PHE A 175 4.87 9.15 10.12
CA PHE A 175 4.28 9.92 9.05
C PHE A 175 5.36 10.45 8.12
N GLU A 176 5.20 10.20 6.83
CA GLU A 176 6.04 10.77 5.79
C GLU A 176 5.31 11.95 5.14
N GLU A 177 5.71 13.15 5.55
CA GLU A 177 5.05 14.42 5.23
C GLU A 177 5.71 15.16 4.06
N THR A 178 6.88 14.70 3.61
CA THR A 178 7.61 15.28 2.48
C THR A 178 7.19 14.62 1.18
N GLY A 179 6.99 15.39 0.11
CA GLY A 179 6.64 14.87 -1.22
C GLY A 179 6.15 15.97 -2.15
N SER A 180 5.36 15.61 -3.17
CA SER A 180 4.91 16.52 -4.23
C SER A 180 3.64 17.30 -3.89
N LEU A 181 2.92 16.93 -2.82
CA LEU A 181 1.66 17.56 -2.45
C LEU A 181 1.84 18.82 -1.60
N ASP A 182 0.87 19.73 -1.71
CA ASP A 182 0.80 20.95 -0.92
C ASP A 182 0.69 20.66 0.60
N GLU A 183 1.43 21.40 1.41
CA GLU A 183 1.48 21.23 2.87
C GLU A 183 0.10 21.28 3.54
N LYS A 184 -0.86 22.03 2.98
CA LYS A 184 -2.23 22.08 3.50
C LYS A 184 -2.98 20.77 3.28
N ILE A 185 -2.72 20.07 2.17
CA ILE A 185 -3.29 18.75 1.91
C ILE A 185 -2.66 17.74 2.88
N VAL A 186 -1.33 17.78 3.04
CA VAL A 186 -0.59 16.94 3.98
C VAL A 186 -1.13 17.11 5.41
N ALA A 187 -1.31 18.35 5.88
CA ALA A 187 -1.84 18.64 7.20
C ALA A 187 -3.27 18.13 7.41
N LYS A 188 -4.14 18.24 6.38
CA LYS A 188 -5.51 17.69 6.43
C LYS A 188 -5.50 16.17 6.49
N ASN A 189 -4.68 15.52 5.67
CA ASN A 189 -4.54 14.06 5.69
C ASN A 189 -4.03 13.58 7.04
N LYS A 190 -3.01 14.26 7.59
CA LYS A 190 -2.47 13.97 8.92
C LYS A 190 -3.54 14.01 10.00
N ALA A 191 -4.31 15.10 10.06
CA ALA A 191 -5.36 15.26 11.06
C ALA A 191 -6.41 14.13 11.00
N VAL A 192 -6.79 13.70 9.79
CA VAL A 192 -7.72 12.56 9.61
C VAL A 192 -7.09 11.25 10.10
N ILE A 193 -5.84 10.96 9.76
CA ILE A 193 -5.17 9.74 10.23
C ILE A 193 -4.99 9.77 11.75
N GLU A 194 -4.56 10.88 12.32
CA GLU A 194 -4.40 11.02 13.77
C GLU A 194 -5.71 10.77 14.52
N ASP A 195 -6.84 11.26 14.00
CA ASP A 195 -8.17 11.01 14.57
C ASP A 195 -8.55 9.53 14.51
N ILE A 196 -8.40 8.88 13.34
CA ILE A 196 -8.64 7.44 13.15
C ILE A 196 -7.81 6.61 14.13
N LEU A 197 -6.51 6.90 14.25
CA LEU A 197 -5.60 6.13 15.09
C LEU A 197 -5.85 6.35 16.58
N LYS A 198 -6.26 7.56 16.98
CA LYS A 198 -6.64 7.86 18.36
C LYS A 198 -7.86 7.06 18.79
N ASN A 199 -8.88 6.99 17.94
CA ASN A 199 -10.11 6.22 18.23
C ASN A 199 -9.83 4.71 18.28
N TYR A 200 -8.90 4.22 17.47
CA TYR A 200 -8.50 2.81 17.47
C TYR A 200 -7.64 2.40 18.69
N GLN A 201 -6.88 3.32 19.29
CA GLN A 201 -6.05 3.05 20.47
C GLN A 201 -6.84 3.10 21.79
N GLN A 202 -8.06 3.61 21.80
CA GLN A 202 -8.92 3.53 22.98
C GLN A 202 -9.36 2.07 23.17
N PRO A 203 -9.29 1.52 24.40
CA PRO A 203 -9.95 0.25 24.68
C PRO A 203 -11.44 0.43 24.34
N MET A 204 -11.98 -0.45 23.50
CA MET A 204 -13.44 -0.51 23.29
C MET A 204 -14.08 -0.71 24.68
N LEU A 205 -14.73 0.34 25.17
CA LEU A 205 -15.47 0.37 26.44
C LEU A 205 -16.68 -0.56 26.38
#